data_AF-A0AAI9T0E4-F1
#
_entry.id   AF-A0AAI9T0E4-F1
#
_cell.length_a   1.000
_cell.length_b   1.000
_cell.length_c   1.000
_cell.angle_alpha   90.00
_cell.angle_beta   90.00
_cell.angle_gamma   90.00
#
_symmetry.space_group_name_H-M   'P 1'
#
loop_
_entity.id
_entity.type
_entity.pdbx_description
1 polymer ?
#
loop_
_entity_poly.entity_id
_entity_poly.type
_entity_poly.pdbx_seq_one_letter_code
_entity_poly.pdbx_strand_id
1 'polypeptide(L)'
;MNNEEIIFIIDKLDSSNEDEILRGLNLLDKYLIRLVTELEICSSNGGGNCFLTCELVENFVQLQNNPAYNIASYLVRIYDCNLSDSNLILLNRMLQGCLLLHHSSRSNFNHGRNMKRILTKLDEHRDIPAIISVISTLIHILLKNYENYRSFETNGGCTKLIQHLKLNSIDEIPQQKPKNSTMSPSLISNQQKLNFKIIEFLMLYMIEETNNKNGKSVEEKARLFKQDFPEIDLLVENLNELSKL
;
A
#
# COMPACT_ATOMS: atom_id res chain seq x y z
N MET A 1 10.81 -7.37 27.79
CA MET A 1 11.86 -6.34 27.54
C MET A 1 11.77 -5.79 26.11
N ASN A 2 10.57 -5.35 25.65
CA ASN A 2 10.33 -4.99 24.23
C ASN A 2 9.74 -3.58 24.02
N ASN A 3 9.26 -2.91 25.07
CA ASN A 3 8.60 -1.60 24.92
C ASN A 3 9.61 -0.46 24.68
N GLU A 4 10.79 -0.53 25.30
CA GLU A 4 11.83 0.50 25.18
C GLU A 4 12.33 0.65 23.73
N GLU A 5 12.45 -0.45 22.99
CA GLU A 5 12.88 -0.43 21.59
C GLU A 5 11.83 0.24 20.69
N ILE A 6 10.53 -0.07 20.89
CA ILE A 6 9.44 0.60 20.16
C ILE A 6 9.36 2.08 20.52
N ILE A 7 9.51 2.44 21.80
CA ILE A 7 9.54 3.84 22.24
C ILE A 7 10.70 4.58 21.57
N PHE A 8 11.88 3.95 21.52
CA PHE A 8 13.05 4.53 20.86
C PHE A 8 12.81 4.70 19.35
N ILE A 9 12.20 3.74 18.67
CA ILE A 9 11.80 3.88 17.26
C ILE A 9 10.85 5.06 17.10
N ILE A 10 9.83 5.17 17.95
CA ILE A 10 8.82 6.24 17.90
C ILE A 10 9.47 7.62 18.12
N ASP A 11 10.37 7.76 19.09
CA ASP A 11 11.13 9.01 19.32
C ASP A 11 11.82 9.50 18.05
N LYS A 12 12.42 8.56 17.29
CA LYS A 12 13.07 8.87 16.02
C LYS A 12 12.09 9.22 14.91
N LEU A 13 10.97 8.48 14.81
CA LEU A 13 9.93 8.73 13.80
C LEU A 13 9.15 10.03 14.05
N ASP A 14 9.08 10.51 15.29
CA ASP A 14 8.40 11.77 15.65
C ASP A 14 9.32 13.01 15.57
N SER A 15 10.57 12.81 15.16
CA SER A 15 11.53 13.90 14.97
C SER A 15 11.12 14.81 13.81
N SER A 16 11.49 16.09 13.90
CA SER A 16 11.42 17.03 12.77
C SER A 16 12.66 16.98 11.87
N ASN A 17 13.69 16.22 12.25
CA ASN A 17 14.93 16.05 11.51
C ASN A 17 14.83 14.82 10.59
N GLU A 18 15.06 15.00 9.29
CA GLU A 18 14.94 13.92 8.28
C GLU A 18 15.90 12.75 8.53
N ASP A 19 17.14 13.01 8.97
CA ASP A 19 18.12 11.96 9.26
C ASP A 19 17.67 11.09 10.44
N GLU A 20 17.08 11.71 11.47
CA GLU A 20 16.53 10.98 12.62
C GLU A 20 15.29 10.17 12.21
N ILE A 21 14.41 10.72 11.35
CA ILE A 21 13.28 9.96 10.79
C ILE A 21 13.80 8.75 10.02
N LEU A 22 14.78 8.93 9.13
CA LEU A 22 15.37 7.87 8.34
C LEU A 22 16.02 6.80 9.23
N ARG A 23 16.69 7.22 10.30
CA ARG A 23 17.20 6.30 11.32
C ARG A 23 16.07 5.51 11.97
N GLY A 24 14.96 6.16 12.32
CA GLY A 24 13.75 5.52 12.84
C GLY A 24 13.18 4.47 11.89
N LEU A 25 13.07 4.80 10.60
CA LEU A 25 12.62 3.86 9.56
C LEU A 25 13.53 2.64 9.43
N ASN A 26 14.85 2.83 9.47
CA ASN A 26 15.80 1.72 9.41
C ASN A 26 15.80 0.85 10.67
N LEU A 27 15.57 1.44 11.85
CA LEU A 27 15.39 0.68 13.09
C LEU A 27 14.11 -0.15 13.04
N LEU A 28 13.02 0.43 12.54
CA LEU A 28 11.76 -0.28 12.33
C LEU A 28 11.92 -1.43 11.34
N ASP A 29 12.66 -1.24 10.25
CA ASP A 29 12.92 -2.30 9.25
C ASP A 29 13.60 -3.51 9.89
N LYS A 30 14.65 -3.26 10.68
CA LYS A 30 15.34 -4.31 11.44
C LYS A 30 14.42 -5.00 12.45
N TYR A 31 13.59 -4.22 13.13
CA TYR A 31 12.63 -4.76 14.10
C TYR A 31 11.59 -5.66 13.42
N LEU A 32 11.00 -5.22 12.30
CA LEU A 32 10.03 -6.00 11.53
C LEU A 32 10.64 -7.27 10.95
N ILE A 33 11.88 -7.23 10.45
CA ILE A 33 12.61 -8.44 10.00
C ILE A 33 12.73 -9.45 11.15
N ARG A 34 13.08 -8.98 12.36
CA ARG A 34 13.15 -9.84 13.55
C ARG A 34 11.79 -10.48 13.86
N LEU A 35 10.69 -9.72 13.76
CA LEU A 35 9.34 -10.28 13.94
C LEU A 35 9.03 -11.38 12.92
N VAL A 36 9.39 -11.19 11.65
CA VAL A 36 9.18 -12.19 10.60
C VAL A 36 9.96 -13.47 10.89
N THR A 37 11.24 -13.34 11.26
CA THR A 37 12.07 -14.51 11.62
C THR A 37 11.46 -15.29 12.79
N GLU A 38 10.94 -14.60 13.81
CA GLU A 38 10.25 -15.27 14.92
C GLU A 38 8.96 -15.99 14.48
N LEU A 39 8.17 -15.39 13.58
CA LEU A 39 6.98 -16.04 13.01
C LEU A 39 7.35 -17.31 12.22
N GLU A 40 8.42 -17.28 11.44
CA GLU A 40 8.90 -18.43 10.68
C GLU A 40 9.34 -19.58 11.61
N ILE A 41 10.05 -19.25 12.71
CA ILE A 41 10.46 -20.22 13.74
C ILE A 41 9.24 -20.84 14.42
N CYS A 42 8.27 -20.02 14.83
CA CYS A 42 7.02 -20.50 15.45
C CYS A 42 6.21 -21.39 14.49
N SER A 43 6.17 -21.06 13.20
CA SER A 43 5.45 -21.83 12.19
C SER A 43 6.15 -23.16 11.85
N SER A 44 7.48 -23.19 11.82
CA SER A 44 8.24 -24.39 11.42
C SER A 44 8.25 -25.48 12.50
N ASN A 45 8.11 -25.07 13.77
CA ASN A 45 8.11 -25.98 14.92
C ASN A 45 6.70 -26.52 15.27
N GLY A 46 5.66 -26.10 14.54
CA GLY A 46 4.25 -26.33 14.89
C GLY A 46 3.54 -27.39 14.05
N GLY A 47 3.78 -28.68 14.30
CA GLY A 47 2.86 -29.74 13.90
C GLY A 47 1.54 -29.63 14.69
N GLY A 48 0.48 -29.15 14.04
CA GLY A 48 -0.91 -29.44 14.40
C GLY A 48 -1.56 -28.74 15.61
N ASN A 49 -0.84 -28.06 16.52
CA ASN A 49 -1.46 -27.29 17.62
C ASN A 49 -0.46 -26.30 18.26
N CYS A 50 0.11 -25.38 17.49
CA CYS A 50 1.01 -24.34 18.03
C CYS A 50 0.20 -23.18 18.63
N PHE A 51 -0.31 -23.37 19.85
CA PHE A 51 -0.86 -22.32 20.70
C PHE A 51 0.24 -21.55 21.46
N LEU A 52 1.52 -21.79 21.16
CA LEU A 52 2.62 -20.95 21.63
C LEU A 52 2.69 -19.74 20.72
N THR A 53 1.99 -18.71 21.15
CA THR A 53 1.98 -17.42 20.51
C THR A 53 3.39 -16.83 20.51
N CYS A 54 3.80 -16.24 19.40
CA CYS A 54 5.08 -15.56 19.31
C CYS A 54 5.03 -14.33 20.22
N GLU A 55 5.54 -14.46 21.45
CA GLU A 55 5.44 -13.44 22.51
C GLU A 55 5.88 -12.05 22.02
N LEU A 56 6.93 -11.99 21.19
CA LEU A 56 7.41 -10.74 20.61
C LEU A 56 6.37 -10.10 19.66
N VAL A 57 5.72 -10.89 18.81
CA VAL A 57 4.69 -10.42 17.88
C VAL A 57 3.43 -10.02 18.64
N GLU A 58 3.01 -10.79 19.64
CA GLU A 58 1.86 -10.42 20.48
C GLU A 58 2.10 -9.12 21.22
N ASN A 59 3.27 -8.97 21.85
CA ASN A 59 3.66 -7.73 22.52
C ASN A 59 3.63 -6.56 21.53
N PHE A 60 4.16 -6.74 20.32
CA PHE A 60 4.08 -5.71 19.28
C PHE A 60 2.63 -5.34 18.97
N VAL A 61 1.77 -6.32 18.68
CA VAL A 61 0.34 -6.15 18.38
C VAL A 61 -0.39 -5.44 19.53
N GLN A 62 -0.14 -5.86 20.77
CA GLN A 62 -0.72 -5.23 21.96
C GLN A 62 -0.31 -3.76 22.10
N LEU A 63 0.96 -3.44 21.87
CA LEU A 63 1.43 -2.04 21.84
C LEU A 63 0.72 -1.24 20.75
N GLN A 64 0.53 -1.81 19.55
CA GLN A 64 -0.13 -1.11 18.45
C GLN A 64 -1.61 -0.78 18.72
N ASN A 65 -2.27 -1.48 19.65
CA ASN A 65 -3.63 -1.12 20.08
C ASN A 65 -3.68 0.19 20.89
N ASN A 66 -2.57 0.60 21.48
CA ASN A 66 -2.49 1.88 22.17
C ASN A 66 -2.13 2.99 21.17
N PRO A 67 -2.96 4.04 21.02
CA PRO A 67 -2.69 5.14 20.09
C PRO A 67 -1.32 5.81 20.28
N ALA A 68 -0.81 5.90 21.52
CA ALA A 68 0.48 6.50 21.82
C ALA A 68 1.68 5.67 21.32
N TYR A 69 1.47 4.37 21.06
CA TYR A 69 2.51 3.46 20.55
C TYR A 69 2.20 2.93 19.15
N ASN A 70 1.11 3.41 18.53
CA ASN A 70 0.69 2.96 17.20
C ASN A 70 1.61 3.54 16.13
N ILE A 71 2.58 2.76 15.67
CA ILE A 71 3.62 3.18 14.72
C ILE A 71 3.02 3.67 13.40
N ALA A 72 1.93 3.04 12.91
CA ALA A 72 1.29 3.48 11.68
C ALA A 72 0.80 4.94 11.74
N SER A 73 0.40 5.42 12.93
CA SER A 73 0.01 6.83 13.15
C SER A 73 1.21 7.79 13.04
N TYR A 74 2.41 7.35 13.38
CA TYR A 74 3.65 8.12 13.19
C TYR A 74 4.06 8.08 11.71
N LEU A 75 4.06 6.90 11.09
CA LEU A 75 4.46 6.71 9.70
C LEU A 75 3.61 7.55 8.74
N VAL A 76 2.29 7.64 8.96
CA VAL A 76 1.43 8.46 8.07
C VAL A 76 1.79 9.94 8.11
N ARG A 77 2.35 10.47 9.20
CA ARG A 77 2.77 11.87 9.30
C ARG A 77 4.02 12.16 8.47
N ILE A 78 4.89 11.16 8.31
CA ILE A 78 6.15 11.30 7.55
C ILE A 78 5.88 11.59 6.07
N TYR A 79 4.70 11.25 5.53
CA TYR A 79 4.32 11.65 4.17
C TYR A 79 4.26 13.17 3.96
N ASP A 80 4.16 13.97 5.02
CA ASP A 80 4.26 15.43 4.89
C ASP A 80 5.71 15.89 4.58
N CYS A 81 6.71 15.03 4.79
CA CYS A 81 8.11 15.31 4.47
C CYS A 81 8.40 15.16 2.97
N ASN A 82 9.39 15.92 2.48
CA ASN A 82 9.86 15.80 1.10
C ASN A 82 10.92 14.69 0.98
N LEU A 83 10.46 13.44 1.05
CA LEU A 83 11.36 12.28 0.96
C LEU A 83 11.89 12.09 -0.46
N SER A 84 13.11 11.57 -0.57
CA SER A 84 13.58 10.94 -1.81
C SER A 84 12.75 9.70 -2.16
N ASP A 85 12.80 9.25 -3.41
CA ASP A 85 12.05 8.09 -3.87
C ASP A 85 12.46 6.80 -3.13
N SER A 86 13.74 6.63 -2.82
CA SER A 86 14.22 5.51 -2.00
C SER A 86 13.65 5.52 -0.58
N ASN A 87 13.57 6.70 0.03
CA ASN A 87 13.06 6.85 1.40
C ASN A 87 11.53 6.69 1.44
N LEU A 88 10.82 7.13 0.40
CA LEU A 88 9.40 6.89 0.24
C LEU A 88 9.09 5.39 0.08
N ILE A 89 9.88 4.67 -0.71
CA ILE A 89 9.75 3.20 -0.85
C ILE A 89 9.97 2.51 0.51
N LEU A 90 10.98 2.93 1.27
CA LEU A 90 11.23 2.40 2.62
C LEU A 90 10.06 2.68 3.56
N LEU A 91 9.56 3.92 3.61
CA LEU A 91 8.38 4.30 4.40
C LEU A 91 7.16 3.43 4.03
N ASN A 92 6.88 3.28 2.74
CA ASN A 92 5.80 2.45 2.23
C ASN A 92 5.94 0.99 2.69
N ARG A 93 7.14 0.42 2.59
CA ARG A 93 7.42 -0.96 3.06
C ARG A 93 7.18 -1.11 4.57
N MET A 94 7.60 -0.13 5.37
CA MET A 94 7.39 -0.14 6.82
C MET A 94 5.93 -0.09 7.17
N LEU A 95 5.17 0.80 6.53
CA LEU A 95 3.75 0.91 6.75
C LEU A 95 3.02 -0.39 6.35
N GLN A 96 3.35 -0.96 5.19
CA GLN A 96 2.80 -2.25 4.76
C GLN A 96 3.04 -3.35 5.80
N GLY A 97 4.28 -3.48 6.31
CA GLY A 97 4.62 -4.44 7.36
C GLY A 97 3.80 -4.25 8.64
N CYS A 98 3.67 -3.01 9.12
CA CYS A 98 2.83 -2.70 10.28
C CYS A 98 1.35 -3.05 10.04
N LEU A 99 0.80 -2.81 8.84
CA LEU A 99 -0.60 -3.10 8.51
C LEU A 99 -0.89 -4.59 8.26
N LEU A 100 0.13 -5.38 7.97
CA LEU A 100 0.04 -6.84 7.90
C LEU A 100 -0.03 -7.45 9.31
N LEU A 101 0.80 -6.95 10.23
CA LEU A 101 0.85 -7.44 11.61
C LEU A 101 -0.31 -6.91 12.47
N HIS A 102 -0.77 -5.69 12.24
CA HIS A 102 -1.83 -5.05 13.02
C HIS A 102 -2.87 -4.40 12.11
N HIS A 103 -3.85 -5.19 11.66
CA HIS A 103 -4.89 -4.74 10.73
C HIS A 103 -5.73 -3.56 11.26
N SER A 104 -5.92 -3.44 12.57
CA SER A 104 -6.71 -2.36 13.19
C SER A 104 -6.06 -0.98 12.97
N SER A 105 -4.74 -0.93 12.73
CA SER A 105 -4.05 0.31 12.34
C SER A 105 -4.54 0.89 11.00
N ARG A 106 -5.26 0.13 10.17
CA ARG A 106 -5.86 0.64 8.93
C ARG A 106 -6.87 1.75 9.20
N SER A 107 -7.49 1.78 10.38
CA SER A 107 -8.44 2.85 10.78
C SER A 107 -7.83 4.25 10.80
N ASN A 108 -6.48 4.36 10.90
CA ASN A 108 -5.78 5.64 10.77
C ASN A 108 -6.10 6.35 9.45
N PHE A 109 -6.42 5.60 8.39
CA PHE A 109 -6.65 6.12 7.03
C PHE A 109 -8.12 6.42 6.72
N ASN A 110 -9.04 6.09 7.64
CA ASN A 110 -10.44 6.50 7.55
C ASN A 110 -10.55 8.03 7.56
N HIS A 111 -9.58 8.68 8.21
CA HIS A 111 -9.43 10.14 8.23
C HIS A 111 -8.94 10.65 6.88
N GLY A 112 -9.75 11.50 6.23
CA GLY A 112 -9.43 12.05 4.91
C GLY A 112 -8.06 12.74 4.84
N ARG A 113 -7.62 13.41 5.91
CA ARG A 113 -6.28 14.03 5.97
C ARG A 113 -5.16 13.00 5.79
N ASN A 114 -5.25 11.87 6.47
CA ASN A 114 -4.25 10.80 6.42
C ASN A 114 -4.26 10.09 5.06
N MET A 115 -5.45 9.84 4.49
CA MET A 115 -5.58 9.31 3.15
C MET A 115 -4.97 10.26 2.10
N LYS A 116 -5.28 11.56 2.20
CA LYS A 116 -4.78 12.60 1.30
C LYS A 116 -3.25 12.65 1.27
N ARG A 117 -2.59 12.53 2.42
CA ARG A 117 -1.11 12.52 2.51
C ARG A 117 -0.47 11.48 1.60
N ILE A 118 -1.03 10.27 1.57
CA ILE A 118 -0.52 9.19 0.72
C ILE A 118 -0.88 9.46 -0.73
N LEU A 119 -2.13 9.85 -1.02
CA LEU A 119 -2.60 10.10 -2.38
C LEU A 119 -1.83 11.23 -3.07
N THR A 120 -1.38 12.25 -2.33
CA THR A 120 -0.53 13.31 -2.88
C THR A 120 0.78 12.77 -3.45
N LYS A 121 1.30 11.64 -2.94
CA LYS A 121 2.51 11.00 -3.50
C LYS A 121 2.28 10.36 -4.87
N LEU A 122 1.03 10.16 -5.30
CA LEU A 122 0.72 9.77 -6.68
C LEU A 122 0.72 10.98 -7.62
N ASP A 123 0.51 12.20 -7.13
CA ASP A 123 0.51 13.40 -7.98
C ASP A 123 1.91 13.97 -8.22
N GLU A 124 2.84 13.69 -7.31
CA GLU A 124 4.20 14.17 -7.37
C GLU A 124 4.96 13.52 -8.56
N HIS A 125 5.89 14.27 -9.17
CA HIS A 125 6.80 13.71 -10.17
C HIS A 125 7.77 12.74 -9.50
N ARG A 126 7.41 11.47 -9.51
CA ARG A 126 8.10 10.36 -8.85
C ARG A 126 8.52 9.31 -9.87
N ASP A 127 9.59 8.60 -9.57
CA ASP A 127 9.99 7.44 -10.35
C ASP A 127 8.94 6.32 -10.23
N ILE A 128 8.79 5.55 -11.31
CA ILE A 128 7.80 4.46 -11.38
C ILE A 128 7.86 3.49 -10.18
N PRO A 129 9.04 3.04 -9.69
CA PRO A 129 9.10 2.18 -8.51
C PRO A 129 8.50 2.80 -7.24
N ALA A 130 8.66 4.12 -7.06
CA ALA A 130 8.06 4.82 -5.94
C ALA A 130 6.54 4.85 -6.07
N ILE A 131 6.00 5.13 -7.26
CA ILE A 131 4.56 5.08 -7.55
C ILE A 131 4.01 3.68 -7.27
N ILE A 132 4.66 2.62 -7.76
CA ILE A 132 4.30 1.22 -7.49
C ILE A 132 4.25 0.94 -5.98
N SER A 133 5.21 1.46 -5.22
CA SER A 133 5.25 1.28 -3.76
C SER A 133 4.07 1.97 -3.07
N VAL A 134 3.65 3.15 -3.54
CA VAL A 134 2.47 3.87 -3.02
C VAL A 134 1.19 3.09 -3.33
N ILE A 135 1.02 2.59 -4.57
CA ILE A 135 -0.15 1.79 -4.95
C ILE A 135 -0.21 0.48 -4.12
N SER A 136 0.94 -0.18 -3.94
CA SER A 136 1.03 -1.36 -3.07
C SER A 136 0.63 -1.04 -1.63
N THR A 137 1.03 0.11 -1.09
CA THR A 137 0.61 0.57 0.25
C THR A 137 -0.90 0.81 0.30
N LEU A 138 -1.49 1.44 -0.73
CA LEU A 138 -2.94 1.65 -0.80
C LEU A 138 -3.71 0.33 -0.77
N ILE A 139 -3.25 -0.71 -1.47
CA ILE A 139 -3.83 -2.07 -1.37
C ILE A 139 -3.90 -2.53 0.09
N HIS A 140 -2.81 -2.38 0.85
CA HIS A 140 -2.75 -2.80 2.27
C HIS A 140 -3.64 -1.96 3.20
N ILE A 141 -3.81 -0.68 2.88
CA ILE A 141 -4.70 0.22 3.62
C ILE A 141 -6.17 -0.13 3.36
N LEU A 142 -6.51 -0.37 2.10
CA LEU A 142 -7.87 -0.61 1.65
C LEU A 142 -8.34 -2.03 2.00
N LEU A 143 -7.45 -3.03 2.02
CA LEU A 143 -7.79 -4.44 2.18
C LEU A 143 -8.85 -4.72 3.27
N LYS A 144 -10.06 -5.09 2.80
CA LYS A 144 -11.25 -5.40 3.60
C LYS A 144 -11.68 -4.28 4.58
N ASN A 145 -11.36 -3.02 4.27
CA ASN A 145 -11.76 -1.86 5.05
C ASN A 145 -12.53 -0.86 4.17
N TYR A 146 -13.87 -0.92 4.22
CA TYR A 146 -14.73 -0.09 3.39
C TYR A 146 -14.76 1.37 3.80
N GLU A 147 -14.50 1.71 5.07
CA GLU A 147 -14.36 3.11 5.50
C GLU A 147 -13.15 3.76 4.81
N ASN A 148 -12.06 3.02 4.68
CA ASN A 148 -10.91 3.44 3.88
C ASN A 148 -11.25 3.56 2.39
N TYR A 149 -12.12 2.71 1.82
CA TYR A 149 -12.59 2.90 0.44
C TYR A 149 -13.33 4.24 0.31
N ARG A 150 -14.24 4.56 1.23
CA ARG A 150 -14.97 5.85 1.20
C ARG A 150 -14.00 7.03 1.32
N SER A 151 -13.01 6.94 2.22
CA SER A 151 -11.96 7.96 2.40
C SER A 151 -11.13 8.14 1.13
N PHE A 152 -10.69 7.04 0.51
CA PHE A 152 -9.93 7.05 -0.75
C PHE A 152 -10.70 7.75 -1.88
N GLU A 153 -11.96 7.39 -2.08
CA GLU A 153 -12.79 7.96 -3.14
C GLU A 153 -13.05 9.45 -2.93
N THR A 154 -13.39 9.85 -1.70
CA THR A 154 -13.68 11.27 -1.36
C THR A 154 -12.45 12.15 -1.55
N ASN A 155 -11.24 11.59 -1.46
CA ASN A 155 -9.99 12.29 -1.71
C ASN A 155 -9.51 12.19 -3.18
N GLY A 156 -10.38 11.76 -4.10
CA GLY A 156 -10.07 11.66 -5.53
C GLY A 156 -9.11 10.52 -5.88
N GLY A 157 -9.03 9.49 -5.04
CA GLY A 157 -8.09 8.39 -5.22
C GLY A 157 -8.24 7.66 -6.55
N CYS A 158 -9.47 7.48 -7.04
CA CYS A 158 -9.75 6.84 -8.34
C CYS A 158 -9.06 7.57 -9.50
N THR A 159 -9.30 8.88 -9.61
CA THR A 159 -8.68 9.76 -10.61
C THR A 159 -7.17 9.73 -10.52
N LYS A 160 -6.61 9.91 -9.30
CA LYS A 160 -5.16 9.96 -9.09
C LYS A 160 -4.47 8.66 -9.48
N LEU A 161 -5.10 7.52 -9.18
CA LEU A 161 -4.58 6.21 -9.54
C LEU A 161 -4.62 6.01 -11.06
N ILE A 162 -5.77 6.26 -11.69
CA ILE A 162 -6.00 5.84 -13.07
C ILE A 162 -5.19 6.66 -14.09
N GLN A 163 -4.82 7.90 -13.75
CA GLN A 163 -3.93 8.74 -14.55
C GLN A 163 -2.55 8.10 -14.81
N HIS A 164 -2.14 7.13 -14.00
CA HIS A 164 -0.88 6.38 -14.17
C HIS A 164 -1.00 5.17 -15.11
N LEU A 165 -2.23 4.76 -15.47
CA LEU A 165 -2.47 3.62 -16.34
C LEU A 165 -2.25 4.00 -17.80
N LYS A 166 -1.33 3.30 -18.47
CA LYS A 166 -1.03 3.53 -19.90
C LYS A 166 -1.22 2.24 -20.70
N LEU A 167 -2.44 1.96 -21.15
CA LEU A 167 -2.78 0.70 -21.84
C LEU A 167 -1.98 0.47 -23.12
N ASN A 168 -1.68 1.51 -23.89
CA ASN A 168 -0.88 1.40 -25.13
C ASN A 168 0.54 0.85 -24.92
N SER A 169 1.06 0.87 -23.68
CA SER A 169 2.37 0.27 -23.34
C SER A 169 2.31 -1.23 -23.02
N ILE A 170 1.11 -1.81 -22.95
CA ILE A 170 0.86 -3.25 -22.80
C ILE A 170 0.91 -3.92 -24.17
N ASP A 171 0.41 -3.25 -25.21
CA ASP A 171 0.40 -3.76 -26.60
C ASP A 171 1.79 -3.76 -27.26
N GLU A 172 2.74 -3.00 -26.72
CA GLU A 172 4.17 -3.08 -27.09
C GLU A 172 4.86 -4.28 -26.40
N ILE A 173 4.30 -5.48 -26.59
CA ILE A 173 5.06 -6.73 -26.40
C ILE A 173 6.21 -6.66 -27.42
N PRO A 174 7.49 -6.80 -27.03
CA PRO A 174 8.60 -6.68 -27.96
C PRO A 174 8.70 -7.91 -28.87
N GLN A 175 7.74 -8.08 -29.77
CA GLN A 175 7.92 -8.84 -31.00
C GLN A 175 8.47 -7.86 -32.04
N GLN A 176 9.80 -7.78 -32.10
CA GLN A 176 10.59 -7.12 -33.16
C GLN A 176 10.29 -5.61 -33.40
N LYS A 177 11.15 -4.77 -32.83
CA LYS A 177 11.31 -3.31 -33.01
C LYS A 177 10.72 -2.70 -34.31
N PRO A 178 9.90 -1.63 -34.19
CA PRO A 178 9.99 -0.48 -35.10
C PRO A 178 11.10 0.47 -34.61
N LYS A 179 11.97 0.92 -35.52
CA LYS A 179 13.18 1.71 -35.26
C LYS A 179 12.97 3.14 -34.73
N ASN A 180 11.77 3.54 -34.33
CA ASN A 180 11.43 4.95 -34.08
C ASN A 180 10.80 5.26 -32.70
N SER A 181 10.78 4.32 -31.74
CA SER A 181 10.35 4.66 -30.37
C SER A 181 11.55 5.12 -29.53
N THR A 182 11.44 6.34 -28.98
CA THR A 182 12.45 7.04 -28.16
C THR A 182 12.53 6.54 -26.71
N MET A 183 11.73 5.56 -26.30
CA MET A 183 11.75 5.03 -24.94
C MET A 183 12.74 3.87 -24.79
N SER A 184 13.57 3.93 -23.74
CA SER A 184 14.52 2.85 -23.44
C SER A 184 13.77 1.57 -23.04
N PRO A 185 14.28 0.37 -23.38
CA PRO A 185 13.65 -0.92 -23.02
C PRO A 185 13.38 -1.09 -21.52
N SER A 186 14.20 -0.47 -20.67
CA SER A 186 14.03 -0.49 -19.20
C SER A 186 12.79 0.28 -18.72
N LEU A 187 12.43 1.37 -19.41
CA LEU A 187 11.27 2.18 -19.08
C LEU A 187 9.96 1.49 -19.49
N ILE A 188 9.96 0.80 -20.64
CA ILE A 188 8.83 -0.01 -21.11
C ILE A 188 8.52 -1.10 -20.09
N SER A 189 9.54 -1.82 -19.61
CA SER A 189 9.38 -2.85 -18.57
C SER A 189 8.83 -2.28 -17.25
N ASN A 190 9.28 -1.10 -16.83
CA ASN A 190 8.79 -0.48 -15.60
C ASN A 190 7.35 0.02 -15.72
N GLN A 191 6.97 0.62 -16.85
CA GLN A 191 5.57 1.02 -17.08
C GLN A 191 4.64 -0.19 -17.12
N GLN A 192 5.06 -1.31 -17.70
CA GLN A 192 4.28 -2.56 -17.65
C GLN A 192 4.06 -3.05 -16.22
N LYS A 193 5.11 -3.02 -15.37
CA LYS A 193 4.99 -3.35 -13.94
C LYS A 193 4.01 -2.42 -13.21
N LEU A 194 4.03 -1.13 -13.53
CA LEU A 194 3.08 -0.16 -12.97
C LEU A 194 1.65 -0.47 -13.40
N ASN A 195 1.43 -0.73 -14.68
CA ASN A 195 0.11 -1.12 -15.19
C ASN A 195 -0.41 -2.39 -14.50
N PHE A 196 0.42 -3.43 -14.36
CA PHE A 196 0.04 -4.64 -13.62
C PHE A 196 -0.33 -4.35 -12.18
N LYS A 197 0.41 -3.46 -11.51
CA LYS A 197 0.09 -3.08 -10.12
C LYS A 197 -1.22 -2.28 -10.02
N ILE A 198 -1.53 -1.44 -11.00
CA ILE A 198 -2.82 -0.74 -11.07
C ILE A 198 -3.94 -1.75 -11.32
N ILE A 199 -3.75 -2.72 -12.23
CA ILE A 199 -4.71 -3.78 -12.49
C ILE A 199 -4.96 -4.62 -11.23
N GLU A 200 -3.91 -4.98 -10.49
CA GLU A 200 -4.02 -5.67 -9.20
C GLU A 200 -4.82 -4.86 -8.17
N PHE A 201 -4.56 -3.55 -8.08
CA PHE A 201 -5.38 -2.66 -7.26
C PHE A 201 -6.85 -2.69 -7.70
N LEU A 202 -7.12 -2.61 -9.01
CA LEU A 202 -8.48 -2.63 -9.54
C LEU A 202 -9.18 -3.96 -9.26
N MET A 203 -8.48 -5.09 -9.42
CA MET A 203 -9.03 -6.41 -9.05
C MET A 203 -9.49 -6.46 -7.60
N LEU A 204 -8.70 -5.90 -6.67
CA LEU A 204 -9.09 -5.79 -5.26
C LEU A 204 -10.26 -4.82 -5.06
N TYR A 205 -10.18 -3.63 -5.65
CA TYR A 205 -11.12 -2.55 -5.41
C TYR A 205 -12.51 -2.86 -5.99
N MET A 206 -12.56 -3.53 -7.13
CA MET A 206 -13.79 -3.86 -7.85
C MET A 206 -14.53 -5.07 -7.29
N ILE A 207 -14.05 -5.69 -6.22
CA ILE A 207 -14.83 -6.71 -5.49
C ILE A 207 -16.10 -6.07 -4.93
N GLU A 208 -17.24 -6.71 -5.14
CA GLU A 208 -18.54 -6.26 -4.65
C GLU A 208 -18.60 -6.28 -3.11
N GLU A 209 -19.14 -5.22 -2.51
CA GLU A 209 -19.19 -5.05 -1.04
C GLU A 209 -20.46 -5.68 -0.43
N THR A 210 -20.80 -6.92 -0.81
CA THR A 210 -22.08 -7.59 -0.52
C THR A 210 -22.45 -7.70 0.98
N ASN A 211 -21.44 -7.69 1.86
CA ASN A 211 -21.62 -7.81 3.31
C ASN A 211 -21.61 -6.46 4.05
N ASN A 212 -21.69 -5.33 3.33
CA ASN A 212 -21.68 -4.00 3.91
C ASN A 212 -23.02 -3.28 3.69
N LYS A 213 -23.62 -2.76 4.76
CA LYS A 213 -24.91 -2.04 4.71
C LYS A 213 -24.87 -0.82 3.78
N ASN A 214 -23.71 -0.19 3.63
CA ASN A 214 -23.46 0.92 2.71
C ASN A 214 -22.44 0.53 1.63
N GLY A 215 -22.43 -0.76 1.26
CA GLY A 215 -21.53 -1.30 0.26
C GLY A 215 -21.84 -0.76 -1.13
N LYS A 216 -20.81 -0.55 -1.94
CA LYS A 216 -20.97 -0.19 -3.36
C LYS A 216 -20.89 -1.42 -4.26
N SER A 217 -21.75 -1.45 -5.29
CA SER A 217 -21.66 -2.42 -6.37
C SER A 217 -20.45 -2.16 -7.27
N VAL A 218 -20.12 -3.12 -8.13
CA VAL A 218 -19.04 -2.97 -9.12
C VAL A 218 -19.32 -1.79 -10.06
N GLU A 219 -20.58 -1.64 -10.49
CA GLU A 219 -21.02 -0.58 -11.39
C GLU A 219 -20.92 0.80 -10.73
N GLU A 220 -21.28 0.91 -9.45
CA GLU A 220 -21.13 2.16 -8.70
C GLU A 220 -19.66 2.58 -8.55
N LYS A 221 -18.77 1.62 -8.34
CA LYS A 221 -17.32 1.85 -8.29
C LYS A 221 -16.75 2.21 -9.65
N ALA A 222 -17.16 1.51 -10.72
CA ALA A 222 -16.71 1.78 -12.08
C ALA A 222 -17.01 3.23 -12.50
N ARG A 223 -18.18 3.74 -12.13
CA ARG A 223 -18.58 5.13 -12.39
C ARG A 223 -17.59 6.18 -11.86
N LEU A 224 -16.86 5.87 -10.78
CA LEU A 224 -15.88 6.79 -10.19
C LEU A 224 -14.62 6.94 -11.05
N PHE A 225 -14.39 6.04 -12.00
CA PHE A 225 -13.28 6.12 -12.95
C PHE A 225 -13.71 6.67 -14.30
N LYS A 226 -14.99 6.58 -14.67
CA LYS A 226 -15.48 6.89 -16.04
C LYS A 226 -15.11 8.27 -16.57
N GLN A 227 -14.97 9.25 -15.67
CA GLN A 227 -14.57 10.60 -16.08
C GLN A 227 -13.15 10.63 -16.67
N ASP A 228 -12.23 9.88 -16.08
CA ASP A 228 -10.81 9.88 -16.44
C ASP A 228 -10.41 8.64 -17.25
N PHE A 229 -11.24 7.59 -17.24
CA PHE A 229 -11.04 6.32 -17.95
C PHE A 229 -12.39 5.72 -18.38
N PRO A 230 -12.94 6.17 -19.53
CA PRO A 230 -14.23 5.71 -20.04
C PRO A 230 -14.30 4.21 -20.31
N GLU A 231 -13.18 3.58 -20.67
CA GLU A 231 -13.07 2.15 -20.99
C GLU A 231 -13.04 1.24 -19.75
N ILE A 232 -13.25 1.78 -18.54
CA ILE A 232 -13.27 1.00 -17.30
C ILE A 232 -14.24 -0.18 -17.34
N ASP A 233 -15.39 -0.05 -18.01
CA ASP A 233 -16.38 -1.13 -18.10
C ASP A 233 -15.80 -2.36 -18.82
N LEU A 234 -15.05 -2.17 -19.91
CA LEU A 234 -14.39 -3.26 -20.64
C LEU A 234 -13.31 -3.92 -19.79
N LEU A 235 -12.53 -3.12 -19.05
CA LEU A 235 -11.51 -3.65 -18.15
C LEU A 235 -12.16 -4.49 -17.04
N VAL A 236 -13.28 -4.02 -16.48
CA VAL A 236 -14.03 -4.74 -15.42
C VAL A 236 -14.60 -6.06 -15.93
N GLU A 237 -15.16 -6.08 -17.14
CA GLU A 237 -15.61 -7.32 -17.78
C GLU A 237 -14.46 -8.34 -17.89
N ASN A 238 -13.30 -7.92 -18.42
CA ASN A 238 -12.11 -8.76 -18.51
C ASN A 238 -11.60 -9.24 -17.14
N LEU A 239 -11.63 -8.38 -16.12
CA LEU A 239 -11.24 -8.74 -14.76
C LEU A 239 -12.19 -9.78 -14.14
N ASN A 240 -13.50 -9.65 -14.40
CA ASN A 240 -14.49 -10.60 -13.92
C ASN A 240 -14.33 -11.98 -14.57
N GLU A 241 -13.95 -12.04 -15.85
CA GLU A 241 -13.61 -13.29 -16.53
C GLU A 241 -12.39 -13.98 -15.89
N LEU A 242 -11.34 -13.21 -15.58
CA LEU A 242 -10.13 -13.71 -14.92
C LEU A 242 -10.41 -14.27 -13.52
N SER A 243 -11.33 -13.65 -12.77
CA SER A 243 -11.69 -14.11 -11.41
C SER A 243 -12.49 -15.42 -11.37
N LYS A 244 -13.00 -15.88 -12.52
CA LYS A 244 -13.79 -17.12 -12.66
C LYS A 244 -12.95 -18.32 -13.11
N LEU A 245 -11.67 -18.12 -13.42
CA LEU A 245 -10.69 -19.16 -13.75
C LEU A 245 -9.99 -19.67 -12.48
#